data_AF-A0A3D2Y1T1-F1
#
_entry.id   AF-A0A3D2Y1T1-F1
#
_cell.length_a   1.000
_cell.length_b   1.000
_cell.length_c   1.000
_cell.angle_alpha   90.00
_cell.angle_beta   90.00
_cell.angle_gamma   90.00
#
_symmetry.space_group_name_H-M   'P 1'
#
loop_
_entity.id
_entity.type
_entity.pdbx_description
1 polymer ?
#
loop_
_entity_poly.entity_id
_entity_poly.type
_entity_poly.pdbx_seq_one_letter_code
_entity_poly.pdbx_strand_id
1 'polypeptide(L)'
;MQWGNLFLVGDAAHIVPPTGAKGLNLAASDVSTLYKLLQKRYAHGDLTAPQRYSEIALRRVWHGERFSWWMSNMLHDFDQGEVNGMDKATFDRFMQSELDFYLTHEEGQKVIARQYVGMPYEEVN
;
A
#
# COMPACT_ATOMS: atom_id res chain seq x y z
N MET A 1 2.17 8.82 -11.13
CA MET A 1 1.13 9.63 -10.45
C MET A 1 1.27 11.13 -10.76
N GLN A 2 1.97 11.51 -11.83
CA GLN A 2 2.23 12.90 -12.19
C GLN A 2 2.31 13.04 -13.71
N TRP A 3 1.78 14.13 -14.25
CA TRP A 3 1.94 14.52 -15.64
C TRP A 3 2.19 16.02 -15.75
N GLY A 4 3.43 16.42 -16.03
CA GLY A 4 3.84 17.83 -15.97
C GLY A 4 3.56 18.43 -14.59
N ASN A 5 2.67 19.43 -14.56
CA ASN A 5 2.24 20.12 -13.34
C ASN A 5 0.93 19.55 -12.74
N LEU A 6 0.40 18.44 -13.26
CA LEU A 6 -0.74 17.72 -12.71
C LEU A 6 -0.26 16.60 -11.78
N PHE A 7 -0.80 16.55 -10.56
CA PHE A 7 -0.49 15.55 -9.54
C PHE A 7 -1.78 14.84 -9.10
N LEU A 8 -1.75 13.50 -9.10
CA LEU A 8 -2.88 12.67 -8.65
C LEU A 8 -2.63 12.19 -7.22
N VAL A 9 -3.63 12.29 -6.36
CA VAL A 9 -3.54 12.02 -4.91
C VAL A 9 -4.71 11.13 -4.48
N GLY A 10 -4.45 10.11 -3.65
CA GLY A 10 -5.48 9.22 -3.12
C GLY A 10 -6.20 8.43 -4.21
N ASP A 11 -7.53 8.31 -4.11
CA ASP A 11 -8.37 7.52 -5.03
C ASP A 11 -8.29 7.95 -6.50
N ALA A 12 -7.81 9.17 -6.78
CA ALA A 12 -7.50 9.60 -8.15
C ALA A 12 -6.29 8.87 -8.75
N ALA A 13 -5.47 8.21 -7.93
CA ALA A 13 -4.22 7.56 -8.30
C ALA A 13 -4.18 6.06 -8.02
N HIS A 14 -4.82 5.57 -6.95
CA HIS A 14 -4.79 4.16 -6.53
C HIS A 14 -6.05 3.78 -5.76
N ILE A 15 -6.43 2.51 -5.81
CA ILE A 15 -7.61 1.95 -5.11
C ILE A 15 -7.19 0.61 -4.50
N VAL A 16 -7.39 0.48 -3.19
CA VAL A 16 -7.08 -0.74 -2.44
C VAL A 16 -8.36 -1.45 -1.98
N PRO A 17 -8.36 -2.80 -1.90
CA PRO A 17 -9.39 -3.52 -1.18
C PRO A 17 -9.49 -3.02 0.29
N PRO A 18 -10.71 -2.85 0.83
CA PRO A 18 -10.90 -2.25 2.16
C PRO A 18 -10.35 -3.14 3.29
N THR A 19 -10.07 -4.41 3.04
CA THR A 19 -9.53 -5.39 3.99
C THR A 19 -8.26 -4.91 4.71
N GLY A 20 -7.39 -4.16 4.02
CA GLY A 20 -6.16 -3.63 4.60
C GLY A 20 -6.33 -2.30 5.36
N ALA A 21 -7.51 -1.67 5.28
CA ALA A 21 -7.80 -0.33 5.81
C ALA A 21 -6.78 0.74 5.36
N LYS A 22 -6.31 0.67 4.10
CA LYS A 22 -5.21 1.53 3.61
C LYS A 22 -5.62 2.75 2.79
N GLY A 23 -6.80 2.80 2.17
CA GLY A 23 -7.15 3.85 1.18
C GLY A 23 -6.92 5.28 1.69
N LEU A 24 -7.64 5.70 2.73
CA LEU A 24 -7.46 7.03 3.32
C LEU A 24 -6.04 7.28 3.86
N ASN A 25 -5.39 6.24 4.40
CA ASN A 25 -4.02 6.34 4.93
C ASN A 25 -2.96 6.51 3.82
N LEU A 26 -3.21 5.99 2.62
CA LEU A 26 -2.37 6.21 1.45
C LEU A 26 -2.61 7.61 0.88
N ALA A 27 -3.86 8.06 0.79
CA ALA A 27 -4.18 9.43 0.41
C ALA A 27 -3.52 10.46 1.34
N ALA A 28 -3.52 10.22 2.66
CA ALA A 28 -2.83 11.07 3.62
C ALA A 28 -1.30 11.11 3.39
N SER A 29 -0.67 10.00 3.04
CA SER A 29 0.77 10.00 2.70
C SER A 29 1.09 10.70 1.39
N ASP A 30 0.21 10.61 0.40
CA ASP A 30 0.36 11.33 -0.86
C ASP A 30 0.31 12.83 -0.63
N VAL A 31 -0.70 13.30 0.13
CA VAL A 31 -0.84 14.72 0.51
C VAL A 31 0.40 15.18 1.26
N SER A 32 0.85 14.42 2.28
CA SER A 32 2.05 14.76 3.05
C SER A 32 3.29 14.88 2.16
N THR A 33 3.49 13.94 1.24
CA THR A 33 4.64 13.92 0.34
C THR A 33 4.59 15.10 -0.64
N LEU A 34 3.46 15.31 -1.30
CA LEU A 34 3.28 16.40 -2.25
C LEU A 34 3.41 17.77 -1.56
N TYR A 35 2.84 17.93 -0.36
CA TYR A 35 2.98 19.14 0.46
C TYR A 35 4.46 19.46 0.73
N LYS A 36 5.25 18.51 1.23
CA LYS A 36 6.69 18.71 1.50
C LYS A 36 7.46 19.10 0.23
N LEU A 37 7.16 18.48 -0.91
CA LEU A 37 7.79 18.80 -2.19
C LEU A 37 7.39 20.17 -2.75
N LEU A 38 6.12 20.56 -2.61
CA LEU A 38 5.66 21.89 -3.00
C LEU A 38 6.23 22.98 -2.08
N GLN A 39 6.38 22.70 -0.79
CA GLN A 39 7.08 23.60 0.13
C GLN A 39 8.51 23.85 -0.34
N LYS A 40 9.26 22.81 -0.73
CA LYS A 40 10.60 22.95 -1.32
C LYS A 40 10.60 23.82 -2.57
N ARG A 41 9.63 23.62 -3.46
CA ARG A 41 9.50 24.42 -4.68
C ARG A 41 9.25 25.90 -4.41
N TYR A 42 8.28 26.21 -3.55
CA TYR A 42 7.81 27.59 -3.39
C TYR A 42 8.54 28.36 -2.30
N ALA A 43 8.96 27.72 -1.21
CA ALA A 43 9.67 28.38 -0.11
C ALA A 43 11.20 28.38 -0.29
N HIS A 44 11.76 27.40 -1.02
CA HIS A 44 13.20 27.22 -1.17
C HIS A 44 13.68 27.31 -2.62
N GLY A 45 12.78 27.52 -3.59
CA GLY A 45 13.12 27.70 -5.00
C GLY A 45 13.59 26.43 -5.71
N ASP A 46 13.43 25.25 -5.09
CA ASP A 46 13.85 23.98 -5.66
C ASP A 46 12.91 23.57 -6.80
N LEU A 47 13.36 23.80 -8.03
CA LEU A 47 12.54 23.56 -9.21
C LEU A 47 12.32 22.09 -9.53
N THR A 48 13.17 21.20 -9.00
CA THR A 48 13.22 19.77 -9.31
C THR A 48 12.60 18.89 -8.22
N ALA A 49 12.25 19.46 -7.06
CA ALA A 49 11.60 18.74 -5.98
C ALA A 49 10.28 18.05 -6.43
N PRO A 50 9.29 18.72 -7.03
CA PRO A 50 8.01 18.08 -7.36
C PRO A 50 8.12 16.87 -8.31
N GLN A 51 9.17 16.80 -9.13
CA GLN A 51 9.42 15.72 -10.09
C GLN A 51 9.71 14.37 -9.41
N ARG A 52 10.08 14.38 -8.13
CA ARG A 52 10.28 13.18 -7.31
C ARG A 52 8.98 12.60 -6.74
N TYR A 53 7.85 13.30 -6.92
CA TYR A 53 6.58 12.94 -6.27
C TYR A 53 6.13 11.51 -6.56
N SER A 54 6.05 11.14 -7.85
CA SER A 54 5.56 9.81 -8.22
C SER A 54 6.44 8.70 -7.67
N GLU A 55 7.76 8.90 -7.69
CA GLU A 55 8.73 7.90 -7.23
C GLU A 55 8.59 7.63 -5.73
N ILE A 56 8.51 8.69 -4.92
CA ILE A 56 8.38 8.59 -3.46
C ILE A 56 7.00 8.01 -3.08
N ALA A 57 5.92 8.54 -3.66
CA ALA A 57 4.56 8.10 -3.34
C ALA A 57 4.35 6.63 -3.71
N LEU A 58 4.79 6.20 -4.90
CA LEU A 58 4.58 4.83 -5.39
C LEU A 58 5.25 3.77 -4.50
N ARG A 59 6.39 4.06 -3.87
CA ARG A 59 7.01 3.11 -2.93
C ARG A 59 6.04 2.72 -1.82
N ARG A 60 5.36 3.70 -1.22
CA ARG A 60 4.40 3.44 -0.15
C ARG A 60 3.08 2.86 -0.65
N VAL A 61 2.58 3.34 -1.80
CA VAL A 61 1.36 2.80 -2.43
C VAL A 61 1.50 1.31 -2.68
N TRP A 62 2.60 0.85 -3.29
CA TRP A 62 2.82 -0.58 -3.54
C TRP A 62 2.92 -1.43 -2.27
N HIS A 63 3.45 -0.89 -1.17
CA HIS A 63 3.40 -1.58 0.12
C HIS A 63 1.96 -1.73 0.65
N GLY A 64 1.13 -0.68 0.51
CA GLY A 64 -0.28 -0.71 0.90
C GLY A 64 -1.13 -1.64 0.03
N GLU A 65 -0.92 -1.63 -1.28
CA GLU A 65 -1.57 -2.52 -2.25
C GLU A 65 -1.26 -3.99 -1.92
N ARG A 66 0.04 -4.33 -1.83
CA ARG A 66 0.48 -5.70 -1.52
C ARG A 66 -0.10 -6.19 -0.20
N PHE A 67 -0.13 -5.34 0.83
CA PHE A 67 -0.71 -5.72 2.13
C PHE A 67 -2.22 -5.94 2.05
N SER A 68 -2.95 -5.07 1.35
CA SER A 68 -4.41 -5.16 1.23
C SER A 68 -4.81 -6.38 0.38
N TRP A 69 -4.05 -6.67 -0.67
CA TRP A 69 -4.18 -7.89 -1.47
C TRP A 69 -3.93 -9.16 -0.63
N TRP A 70 -2.83 -9.18 0.13
CA TRP A 70 -2.47 -10.32 0.97
C TRP A 70 -3.53 -10.61 2.04
N MET A 71 -4.01 -9.57 2.74
CA MET A 71 -5.11 -9.71 3.70
C MET A 71 -6.40 -10.20 3.05
N SER A 72 -6.70 -9.74 1.84
CA SER A 72 -7.92 -10.15 1.12
C SER A 72 -7.87 -11.62 0.76
N ASN A 73 -6.73 -12.12 0.26
CA ASN A 73 -6.55 -13.53 -0.07
C ASN A 73 -6.66 -14.45 1.16
N MET A 74 -6.13 -14.03 2.30
CA MET A 74 -6.18 -14.84 3.52
C MET A 74 -7.57 -14.86 4.19
N LEU A 75 -8.38 -13.82 4.01
CA LEU A 75 -9.59 -13.61 4.83
C LEU A 75 -10.92 -13.74 4.08
N HIS A 76 -10.90 -13.90 2.76
CA HIS A 76 -12.12 -14.08 1.96
C HIS A 76 -12.20 -15.49 1.41
N ASP A 77 -13.42 -16.00 1.32
CA ASP A 77 -13.71 -17.17 0.51
C ASP A 77 -13.91 -16.74 -0.94
N PHE A 78 -13.30 -17.47 -1.87
CA PHE A 78 -13.40 -17.21 -3.29
C PHE A 78 -14.16 -18.37 -3.93
N ASP A 79 -15.43 -18.16 -4.25
CA ASP A 79 -16.34 -19.17 -4.80
C ASP A 79 -16.02 -19.57 -6.26
N GLN A 80 -14.96 -19.04 -6.85
CA GLN A 80 -14.58 -19.34 -8.22
C GLN A 80 -13.78 -20.66 -8.27
N GLY A 81 -14.03 -21.48 -9.30
CA GLY A 81 -13.36 -22.77 -9.47
C GLY A 81 -11.83 -22.67 -9.54
N GLU A 82 -11.31 -21.51 -9.94
CA GLU A 82 -9.90 -21.16 -9.91
C GLU A 82 -9.68 -19.77 -9.30
N VAL A 83 -8.65 -19.63 -8.47
CA VAL A 83 -8.25 -18.39 -7.78
C VAL A 83 -6.76 -18.18 -7.99
N ASN A 84 -6.37 -17.05 -8.58
CA ASN A 84 -4.96 -16.75 -8.92
C ASN A 84 -4.27 -17.85 -9.75
N GLY A 85 -5.01 -18.58 -10.60
CA GLY A 85 -4.50 -19.67 -11.41
C GLY A 85 -4.29 -21.00 -10.68
N MET A 86 -4.84 -21.15 -9.46
CA MET A 86 -4.88 -22.40 -8.70
C MET A 86 -6.32 -22.87 -8.49
N ASP A 87 -6.54 -24.18 -8.37
CA ASP A 87 -7.84 -24.69 -7.95
C ASP A 87 -8.15 -24.26 -6.50
N LYS A 88 -9.45 -24.11 -6.20
CA LYS A 88 -9.91 -23.64 -4.89
C LYS A 88 -9.35 -24.44 -3.71
N ALA A 89 -9.31 -25.76 -3.81
CA ALA A 89 -8.88 -26.60 -2.68
C ALA A 89 -7.39 -26.42 -2.38
N THR A 90 -6.56 -26.25 -3.40
CA THR A 90 -5.14 -25.93 -3.23
C THR A 90 -4.95 -24.52 -2.66
N PHE A 91 -5.69 -23.53 -3.17
CA PHE A 91 -5.64 -22.16 -2.67
C PHE A 91 -6.02 -22.08 -1.18
N ASP A 92 -7.14 -22.69 -0.80
CA ASP A 92 -7.64 -22.72 0.59
C ASP A 92 -6.61 -23.34 1.54
N ARG A 93 -5.94 -24.43 1.12
CA ARG A 93 -4.89 -25.07 1.92
C ARG A 93 -3.69 -24.14 2.15
N PHE A 94 -3.26 -23.40 1.12
CA PHE A 94 -2.17 -22.43 1.29
C PHE A 94 -2.58 -21.28 2.21
N MET A 95 -3.78 -20.72 2.04
CA MET A 95 -4.24 -19.62 2.89
C MET A 95 -4.45 -20.06 4.34
N GLN A 96 -4.91 -21.29 4.58
CA GLN A 96 -4.99 -21.85 5.92
C GLN A 96 -3.62 -22.00 6.58
N SER A 97 -2.61 -22.43 5.80
CA SER A 97 -1.22 -22.55 6.29
C SER A 97 -0.60 -21.17 6.56
N GLU A 98 -0.89 -20.17 5.73
CA GLU A 98 -0.48 -18.79 5.97
C GLU A 98 -1.09 -18.27 7.27
N LEU A 99 -2.42 -18.37 7.42
CA LEU A 99 -3.12 -17.94 8.64
C LEU A 99 -2.54 -18.62 9.89
N ASP A 100 -2.29 -19.93 9.84
CA ASP A 100 -1.66 -20.65 10.96
C ASP A 100 -0.31 -20.03 11.32
N PHE A 101 0.60 -19.87 10.37
CA PHE A 101 1.92 -19.26 10.63
C PHE A 101 1.78 -17.86 11.23
N TYR A 102 0.99 -16.99 10.60
CA TYR A 102 0.91 -15.58 10.99
C TYR A 102 0.16 -15.33 12.30
N LEU A 103 -0.71 -16.26 12.73
CA LEU A 103 -1.47 -16.14 13.97
C LEU A 103 -0.83 -16.88 15.13
N THR A 104 -0.04 -17.93 14.88
CA THR A 104 0.56 -18.76 15.95
C THR A 104 2.03 -18.44 16.23
N HIS A 105 2.74 -17.79 15.29
CA HIS A 105 4.15 -17.44 15.46
C HIS A 105 4.33 -15.93 15.67
N GLU A 106 5.10 -15.54 16.70
CA GLU A 106 5.35 -14.14 17.06
C GLU A 106 5.93 -13.33 15.89
N GLU A 107 6.84 -13.90 15.11
CA GLU A 107 7.44 -13.23 13.95
C GLU A 107 6.41 -12.95 12.84
N GLY A 108 5.45 -13.86 12.63
CA GLY A 108 4.32 -13.62 11.74
C GLY A 108 3.42 -12.49 12.26
N GLN A 109 3.06 -12.53 13.54
CA GLN A 109 2.25 -11.49 14.17
C GLN A 109 2.89 -10.10 14.06
N LYS A 110 4.22 -10.00 14.24
CA LYS A 110 4.99 -8.75 14.05
C LYS A 110 4.88 -8.20 12.63
N VAL A 111 4.88 -9.08 11.61
CA VAL A 111 4.70 -8.66 10.21
C VAL A 111 3.32 -8.05 10.00
N ILE A 112 2.25 -8.71 10.47
CA ILE A 112 0.88 -8.15 10.40
C ILE A 112 0.84 -6.81 11.12
N ALA A 113 1.30 -6.76 12.38
CA ALA A 113 1.23 -5.56 13.21
C ALA A 113 1.92 -4.36 12.55
N ARG A 114 3.17 -4.52 12.09
CA ARG A 114 3.94 -3.46 11.43
C ARG A 114 3.25 -2.93 10.17
N GLN A 115 2.70 -3.83 9.36
CA GLN A 115 1.99 -3.42 8.15
C GLN A 115 0.65 -2.77 8.48
N TYR A 116 -0.09 -3.28 9.47
CA TYR A 116 -1.42 -2.81 9.82
C TYR A 116 -1.41 -1.42 10.46
N VAL A 117 -0.46 -1.14 11.37
CA VAL A 117 -0.28 0.23 11.91
C VAL A 117 0.27 1.22 10.88
N GLY A 118 0.89 0.71 9.82
CA GLY A 118 1.41 1.51 8.71
C GLY A 118 2.92 1.75 8.81
N MET A 119 3.60 1.58 7.68
CA MET A 119 5.02 1.83 7.56
C MET A 119 5.34 3.33 7.68
N PRO A 120 6.52 3.71 8.22
CA PRO A 120 6.97 5.09 8.32
C PRO A 120 6.91 5.82 6.98
N TYR A 121 6.70 7.14 7.03
CA TYR A 121 6.74 7.97 5.83
C TYR A 121 8.20 8.18 5.44
N GLU A 122 8.48 8.18 4.15
CA GLU A 122 9.81 8.52 3.65
C GLU A 122 10.10 10.00 3.91
N GLU A 123 11.32 10.30 4.34
CA GLU A 123 11.76 11.68 4.47
C GLU A 123 12.06 12.31 3.13
N VAL A 124 11.48 13.48 2.91
CA VAL A 124 11.62 14.25 1.68
C VAL A 124 12.77 15.23 1.88
N ASN A 125 14.00 14.73 1.71
CA ASN A 125 15.23 15.53 1.79
C ASN A 125 15.44 16.45 0.60
#